data_AF-A0A2A8BHI5-F1
#
_entry.id   AF-A0A2A8BHI5-F1
#
_cell.length_a   1.000
_cell.length_b   1.000
_cell.length_c   1.000
_cell.angle_alpha   90.00
_cell.angle_beta   90.00
_cell.angle_gamma   90.00
#
_symmetry.space_group_name_H-M   'P 1'
#
loop_
_entity.id
_entity.type
_entity.pdbx_description
1 polymer ?
#
loop_
_entity_poly.entity_id
_entity_poly.type
_entity_poly.pdbx_seq_one_letter_code
_entity_poly.pdbx_strand_id
1 'polypeptide(L)'
;MTKKILLLGTFLLAASLLGCKDTEHKDTLNKMETPQKNPEGEKEEISFNNMTTEEYLKNYNNIKSTLSAQDIKILPFNLELEKKSNTYRFYYPKTRDDSDRNAKWVSVMLREGGKMIDGIMYNGHADKPTIKAMIQATNITWTNELDQLIDSIGHEDFSKTVQLEKMKLSVKGNSNNITVMIDSIKLNPPESL
;
A
#
# COMPACT_ATOMS: atom_id res chain seq x y z
N MET A 1 -51.87 -25.75 7.81
CA MET A 1 -51.61 -26.51 9.06
C MET A 1 -50.53 -25.80 9.87
N THR A 2 -50.50 -26.00 11.19
CA THR A 2 -49.39 -25.80 12.14
C THR A 2 -48.60 -24.47 12.14
N LYS A 3 -48.70 -23.70 13.23
CA LYS A 3 -47.86 -22.53 13.54
C LYS A 3 -46.42 -22.93 13.91
N LYS A 4 -45.45 -22.04 13.70
CA LYS A 4 -44.38 -21.74 14.67
C LYS A 4 -44.07 -20.23 14.70
N ILE A 5 -43.61 -19.75 15.85
CA ILE A 5 -43.22 -18.36 16.14
C ILE A 5 -41.85 -18.41 16.82
N LEU A 6 -40.95 -17.46 16.53
CA LEU A 6 -39.76 -17.17 17.33
C LEU A 6 -39.44 -15.67 17.17
N LEU A 7 -40.01 -14.82 18.03
CA LEU A 7 -39.36 -14.21 19.20
C LEU A 7 -38.15 -13.33 18.87
N LEU A 8 -38.34 -12.01 19.03
CA LEU A 8 -37.27 -11.07 19.38
C LEU A 8 -36.72 -11.39 20.78
N GLY A 9 -35.45 -11.09 21.01
CA GLY A 9 -34.81 -11.13 22.33
C GLY A 9 -33.87 -9.95 22.53
N THR A 10 -34.40 -8.84 23.05
CA THR A 10 -33.58 -7.76 23.60
C THR A 10 -33.12 -8.13 25.01
N PHE A 11 -31.91 -7.73 25.39
CA PHE A 11 -31.43 -7.75 26.77
C PHE A 11 -30.85 -6.39 27.15
N LEU A 12 -31.08 -5.98 28.40
CA LEU A 12 -30.85 -4.63 28.90
C LEU A 12 -30.60 -4.71 30.41
N LEU A 13 -29.87 -3.73 30.97
CA LEU A 13 -29.43 -3.63 32.38
C LEU A 13 -28.33 -4.65 32.76
N ALA A 14 -27.45 -4.36 33.72
CA ALA A 14 -27.56 -3.36 34.79
C ALA A 14 -26.32 -2.45 34.98
N ALA A 15 -26.52 -1.37 35.74
CA ALA A 15 -25.46 -0.50 36.25
C ALA A 15 -25.35 -0.64 37.77
N SER A 16 -24.18 -0.33 38.34
CA SER A 16 -23.97 -0.24 39.78
C SER A 16 -23.15 1.01 40.14
N LEU A 17 -23.75 1.89 40.94
CA LEU A 17 -23.12 3.06 41.56
C LEU A 17 -22.79 2.75 43.02
N LEU A 18 -21.61 3.15 43.49
CA LEU A 18 -21.21 3.36 44.91
C LEU A 18 -19.72 3.78 44.94
N GLY A 19 -19.25 4.83 45.63
CA GLY A 19 -19.96 5.97 46.24
C GLY A 19 -19.20 6.61 47.42
N CYS A 20 -19.15 7.96 47.48
CA CYS A 20 -18.77 8.80 48.65
C CYS A 20 -17.27 8.78 49.09
N LYS A 21 -16.68 9.83 49.71
CA LYS A 21 -17.09 11.23 50.03
C LYS A 21 -15.87 12.12 50.40
N ASP A 22 -16.06 13.45 50.38
CA ASP A 22 -15.55 14.57 51.23
C ASP A 22 -14.30 14.35 52.13
N THR A 23 -13.35 15.27 52.39
CA THR A 23 -13.11 16.72 52.10
C THR A 23 -11.56 16.97 52.18
N GLU A 24 -10.87 18.13 52.15
CA GLU A 24 -11.13 19.59 52.19
C GLU A 24 -9.98 20.40 51.48
N HIS A 25 -9.73 21.67 51.83
CA HIS A 25 -8.71 22.57 51.21
C HIS A 25 -7.51 22.92 52.12
N LYS A 26 -6.30 23.03 51.55
CA LYS A 26 -5.46 24.25 51.64
C LYS A 26 -4.24 24.26 50.69
N ASP A 27 -3.84 25.46 50.28
CA ASP A 27 -2.82 25.74 49.27
C ASP A 27 -1.38 25.57 49.77
N THR A 28 -0.44 25.25 48.84
CA THR A 28 0.81 26.01 48.65
C THR A 28 1.46 25.69 47.28
N LEU A 29 1.31 26.65 46.37
CA LEU A 29 2.29 27.13 45.38
C LEU A 29 3.32 26.16 44.71
N ASN A 30 3.17 26.02 43.39
CA ASN A 30 4.19 25.75 42.36
C ASN A 30 5.20 24.59 42.55
N LYS A 31 4.97 23.52 41.79
CA LYS A 31 6.06 22.92 40.99
C LYS A 31 5.57 22.69 39.56
N MET A 32 6.44 22.97 38.60
CA MET A 32 6.15 22.85 37.17
C MET A 32 6.29 21.38 36.76
N GLU A 33 5.17 20.65 36.66
CA GLU A 33 5.18 19.24 36.25
C GLU A 33 5.06 19.10 34.74
N THR A 34 5.96 18.30 34.17
CA THR A 34 6.08 18.07 32.73
C THR A 34 4.89 17.29 32.20
N PRO A 35 4.29 17.64 31.05
CA PRO A 35 3.36 16.75 30.36
C PRO A 35 4.03 15.39 30.13
N GLN A 36 3.43 14.31 30.64
CA GLN A 36 3.98 12.97 30.47
C GLN A 36 4.04 12.62 28.98
N LYS A 37 5.25 12.31 28.50
CA LYS A 37 5.44 11.74 27.16
C LYS A 37 4.80 10.35 27.13
N ASN A 38 3.63 10.23 26.49
CA ASN A 38 3.10 8.93 26.09
C ASN A 38 4.13 8.21 25.21
N PRO A 39 4.53 6.97 25.55
CA PRO A 39 5.45 6.16 24.74
C PRO A 39 4.70 5.17 23.83
N GLU A 40 3.42 5.44 23.49
CA GLU A 40 2.86 4.87 22.28
C GLU A 40 3.53 5.57 21.10
N GLY A 41 4.57 4.92 20.57
CA GLY A 41 5.17 5.33 19.32
C GLY A 41 4.16 5.18 18.22
N GLU A 42 3.61 6.31 17.75
CA GLU A 42 3.02 6.41 16.42
C GLU A 42 4.00 5.72 15.46
N LYS A 43 3.52 4.68 14.75
CA LYS A 43 4.30 4.10 13.67
C LYS A 43 4.38 5.17 12.60
N GLU A 44 5.52 5.84 12.50
CA GLU A 44 5.80 6.75 11.39
C GLU A 44 5.41 6.02 10.10
N GLU A 45 4.43 6.59 9.39
CA GLU A 45 3.91 5.99 8.17
C GLU A 45 5.04 5.96 7.15
N ILE A 46 5.54 4.76 6.86
CA ILE A 46 6.76 4.59 6.06
C ILE A 46 6.42 4.96 4.62
N SER A 47 6.63 6.24 4.33
CA SER A 47 6.39 6.79 3.01
C SER A 47 7.32 6.11 2.00
N PHE A 48 6.83 5.91 0.79
CA PHE A 48 7.54 5.23 -0.30
C PHE A 48 9.00 5.69 -0.49
N ASN A 49 9.29 6.98 -0.31
CA ASN A 49 10.64 7.55 -0.36
C ASN A 49 11.61 7.01 0.72
N ASN A 50 11.15 6.17 1.66
CA ASN A 50 11.93 5.43 2.65
C ASN A 50 11.60 3.92 2.69
N MET A 51 10.83 3.40 1.73
CA MET A 51 10.42 1.99 1.73
C MET A 51 11.53 1.05 1.23
N THR A 52 11.67 -0.09 1.89
CA THR A 52 12.60 -1.17 1.49
C THR A 52 11.90 -2.21 0.60
N THR A 53 12.68 -3.00 -0.14
CA THR A 53 12.15 -4.17 -0.88
C THR A 53 11.52 -5.21 0.04
N GLU A 54 12.11 -5.46 1.22
CA GLU A 54 11.62 -6.40 2.23
C GLU A 54 10.25 -5.98 2.77
N GLU A 55 10.09 -4.70 3.10
CA GLU A 55 8.83 -4.12 3.58
C GLU A 55 7.76 -4.10 2.49
N TYR A 56 8.09 -3.63 1.29
CA TYR A 56 7.17 -3.64 0.15
C TYR A 56 6.66 -5.05 -0.15
N LEU A 57 7.54 -6.06 -0.15
CA LEU A 57 7.15 -7.46 -0.34
C LEU A 57 6.29 -7.99 0.81
N LYS A 58 6.52 -7.56 2.06
CA LYS A 58 5.64 -7.87 3.20
C LYS A 58 4.24 -7.28 3.01
N ASN A 59 4.14 -6.00 2.64
CA ASN A 59 2.86 -5.32 2.39
C ASN A 59 2.11 -5.99 1.23
N TYR A 60 2.80 -6.26 0.13
CA TYR A 60 2.25 -6.96 -1.04
C TYR A 60 1.77 -8.38 -0.71
N ASN A 61 2.52 -9.16 0.07
CA ASN A 61 2.11 -10.52 0.45
C ASN A 61 0.93 -10.53 1.45
N ASN A 62 0.77 -9.50 2.28
CA ASN A 62 -0.45 -9.32 3.09
C ASN A 62 -1.67 -9.10 2.20
N ILE A 63 -1.59 -8.16 1.25
CA ILE A 63 -2.66 -7.86 0.27
C ILE A 63 -3.00 -9.12 -0.56
N LYS A 64 -1.97 -9.81 -1.06
CA LYS A 64 -2.09 -11.08 -1.79
C LYS A 64 -2.86 -12.14 -1.00
N SER A 65 -2.62 -12.24 0.31
CA SER A 65 -3.30 -13.21 1.18
C SER A 65 -4.78 -12.88 1.34
N THR A 66 -5.11 -11.60 1.58
CA THR A 66 -6.50 -11.10 1.65
C THR A 66 -7.27 -11.28 0.34
N LEU A 67 -6.61 -11.09 -0.82
CA LEU A 67 -7.20 -11.33 -2.14
C LEU A 67 -7.35 -12.83 -2.45
N SER A 68 -6.39 -13.66 -2.02
CA SER A 68 -6.46 -15.11 -2.19
C SER A 68 -7.63 -15.74 -1.42
N ALA A 69 -8.01 -15.16 -0.27
CA ALA A 69 -9.22 -15.54 0.48
C ALA A 69 -10.54 -15.18 -0.24
N GLN A 70 -10.46 -14.39 -1.32
CA GLN A 70 -11.57 -14.02 -2.21
C GLN A 70 -11.45 -14.72 -3.59
N ASP A 71 -10.56 -15.72 -3.71
CA ASP A 71 -10.11 -16.40 -4.93
C ASP A 71 -9.54 -15.47 -6.03
N ILE A 72 -9.18 -14.23 -5.66
CA ILE A 72 -8.52 -13.25 -6.54
C ILE A 72 -7.01 -13.51 -6.53
N LYS A 73 -6.48 -13.95 -7.67
CA LYS A 73 -5.07 -14.31 -7.87
C LYS A 73 -4.29 -13.13 -8.47
N ILE A 74 -3.12 -12.84 -7.88
CA ILE A 74 -2.17 -11.82 -8.34
C ILE A 74 -0.76 -12.42 -8.48
N LEU A 75 0.13 -11.74 -9.21
CA LEU A 75 1.48 -12.24 -9.49
C LEU A 75 2.29 -12.54 -8.21
N PRO A 76 3.07 -13.64 -8.16
CA PRO A 76 3.90 -13.98 -7.00
C PRO A 76 5.21 -13.19 -6.99
N PHE A 77 5.24 -12.06 -6.28
CA PHE A 77 6.45 -11.22 -6.18
C PHE A 77 7.52 -11.81 -5.25
N ASN A 78 8.77 -11.86 -5.74
CA ASN A 78 10.01 -12.18 -5.01
C ASN A 78 11.17 -11.36 -5.60
N LEU A 79 12.06 -10.81 -4.78
CA LEU A 79 13.20 -10.03 -5.28
C LEU A 79 14.28 -10.93 -5.88
N GLU A 80 14.54 -10.80 -7.17
CA GLU A 80 15.58 -11.53 -7.90
C GLU A 80 16.35 -10.62 -8.88
N LEU A 81 17.59 -11.00 -9.23
CA LEU A 81 18.41 -10.32 -10.23
C LEU A 81 18.37 -11.09 -11.56
N GLU A 82 17.80 -10.49 -12.61
CA GLU A 82 17.87 -11.06 -13.95
C GLU A 82 19.27 -10.84 -14.53
N LYS A 83 20.12 -11.87 -14.45
CA LYS A 83 21.54 -11.84 -14.87
C LYS A 83 21.77 -11.39 -16.32
N LYS A 84 20.80 -11.58 -17.23
CA LYS A 84 20.90 -11.22 -18.66
C LYS A 84 20.81 -9.72 -18.90
N SER A 85 19.99 -9.02 -18.11
CA SER A 85 19.72 -7.57 -18.23
C SER A 85 20.34 -6.75 -17.10
N ASN A 86 20.96 -7.42 -16.12
CA ASN A 86 21.41 -6.85 -14.85
C ASN A 86 20.32 -6.05 -14.11
N THR A 87 19.04 -6.44 -14.26
CA THR A 87 17.88 -5.73 -13.71
C THR A 87 17.29 -6.49 -12.53
N TYR A 88 17.03 -5.79 -11.42
CA TYR A 88 16.27 -6.35 -10.29
C TYR A 88 14.78 -6.42 -10.65
N ARG A 89 14.15 -7.55 -10.33
CA ARG A 89 12.75 -7.83 -10.63
C ARG A 89 12.04 -8.41 -9.42
N PHE A 90 10.77 -8.04 -9.26
CA PHE A 90 9.84 -8.73 -8.38
C PHE A 90 9.14 -9.90 -9.08
N TYR A 91 8.95 -9.83 -10.40
CA TYR A 91 8.37 -10.93 -11.17
C TYR A 91 8.89 -10.95 -12.61
N TYR A 92 9.25 -12.15 -13.09
CA TYR A 92 9.44 -12.44 -14.51
C TYR A 92 9.34 -13.96 -14.75
N PRO A 93 8.84 -14.41 -15.91
CA PRO A 93 8.95 -15.81 -16.31
C PRO A 93 10.40 -16.15 -16.60
N LYS A 94 10.99 -17.06 -15.81
CA LYS A 94 12.39 -17.51 -15.96
C LYS A 94 12.60 -18.39 -17.19
N THR A 95 11.57 -19.16 -17.55
CA THR A 95 11.51 -19.99 -18.76
C THR A 95 10.90 -19.17 -19.90
N ARG A 96 11.68 -18.27 -20.50
CA ARG A 96 11.18 -17.37 -21.55
C ARG A 96 11.79 -17.64 -22.91
N ASP A 97 10.92 -17.74 -23.91
CA ASP A 97 11.23 -17.31 -25.27
C ASP A 97 11.10 -15.77 -25.29
N ASP A 98 12.15 -15.04 -25.68
CA ASP A 98 12.15 -13.57 -25.70
C ASP A 98 11.03 -12.99 -26.61
N SER A 99 10.45 -13.79 -27.51
CA SER A 99 9.36 -13.39 -28.41
C SER A 99 7.96 -13.36 -27.77
N ASP A 100 7.76 -13.90 -26.56
CA ASP A 100 6.44 -13.90 -25.92
C ASP A 100 6.02 -12.48 -25.46
N ARG A 101 5.19 -11.85 -26.30
CA ARG A 101 4.59 -10.53 -26.08
C ARG A 101 3.55 -10.48 -24.95
N ASN A 102 3.08 -11.63 -24.47
CA ASN A 102 2.06 -11.71 -23.41
C ASN A 102 2.69 -11.75 -22.01
N ALA A 103 3.93 -12.25 -21.90
CA ALA A 103 4.62 -12.47 -20.64
C ALA A 103 4.88 -11.17 -19.87
N LYS A 104 4.11 -11.01 -18.79
CA LYS A 104 4.17 -9.92 -17.80
C LYS A 104 5.51 -9.92 -17.05
N TRP A 105 6.02 -8.74 -16.73
CA TRP A 105 7.14 -8.59 -15.79
C TRP A 105 6.96 -7.38 -14.87
N VAL A 106 7.57 -7.47 -13.68
CA VAL A 106 7.62 -6.37 -12.71
C VAL A 106 9.08 -6.17 -12.30
N SER A 107 9.65 -5.05 -12.74
CA SER A 107 11.00 -4.61 -12.38
C SER A 107 10.97 -3.67 -11.17
N VAL A 108 12.03 -3.68 -10.37
CA VAL A 108 12.22 -2.73 -9.27
C VAL A 108 13.53 -1.97 -9.45
N MET A 109 13.44 -0.65 -9.38
CA MET A 109 14.57 0.26 -9.42
C MET A 109 14.95 0.59 -7.98
N LEU A 110 16.22 0.44 -7.64
CA LEU A 110 16.75 0.58 -6.29
C LEU A 110 17.68 1.79 -6.23
N ARG A 111 17.62 2.55 -5.14
CA ARG A 111 18.55 3.65 -4.88
C ARG A 111 19.94 3.13 -4.53
N GLU A 112 20.90 4.05 -4.52
CA GLU A 112 22.27 3.80 -4.04
C GLU A 112 22.25 3.12 -2.66
N GLY A 113 23.13 2.14 -2.46
CA GLY A 113 23.09 1.22 -1.32
C GLY A 113 22.15 0.01 -1.49
N GLY A 114 21.32 -0.04 -2.53
CA GLY A 114 20.68 -1.28 -3.04
C GLY A 114 19.57 -1.90 -2.17
N LYS A 115 19.09 -1.20 -1.14
CA LYS A 115 18.01 -1.69 -0.24
C LYS A 115 16.68 -0.96 -0.39
N MET A 116 16.76 0.32 -0.75
CA MET A 116 15.62 1.23 -0.80
C MET A 116 15.07 1.29 -2.22
N ILE A 117 13.75 1.36 -2.36
CA ILE A 117 13.11 1.53 -3.67
C ILE A 117 13.34 2.97 -4.18
N ASP A 118 13.64 3.12 -5.47
CA ASP A 118 13.53 4.38 -6.24
C ASP A 118 12.23 4.38 -7.06
N GLY A 119 11.86 3.22 -7.62
CA GLY A 119 10.59 3.04 -8.33
C GLY A 119 10.27 1.58 -8.67
N ILE A 120 9.05 1.33 -9.15
CA ILE A 120 8.53 0.00 -9.53
C ILE A 120 7.87 0.10 -10.91
N MET A 121 8.18 -0.84 -11.82
CA MET A 121 7.63 -0.85 -13.18
C MET A 121 6.99 -2.20 -13.51
N TYR A 122 5.67 -2.19 -13.74
CA TYR A 122 4.94 -3.28 -14.40
C TYR A 122 4.95 -3.08 -15.91
N ASN A 123 5.14 -4.15 -16.69
CA ASN A 123 4.85 -4.18 -18.12
C ASN A 123 4.24 -5.53 -18.56
N GLY A 124 3.35 -5.50 -19.56
CA GLY A 124 2.75 -6.66 -20.21
C GLY A 124 1.25 -6.46 -20.47
N HIS A 125 0.50 -7.56 -20.64
CA HIS A 125 -0.97 -7.50 -20.66
C HIS A 125 -1.52 -6.97 -19.33
N ALA A 126 -2.65 -6.27 -19.33
CA ALA A 126 -3.22 -5.66 -18.13
C ALA A 126 -3.65 -6.69 -17.07
N ASP A 127 -3.42 -6.35 -15.81
CA ASP A 127 -3.77 -7.19 -14.65
C ASP A 127 -4.26 -6.27 -13.53
N LYS A 128 -5.51 -5.82 -13.63
CA LYS A 128 -6.07 -4.83 -12.69
C LYS A 128 -5.88 -5.24 -11.22
N PRO A 129 -6.12 -6.51 -10.80
CA PRO A 129 -5.85 -6.95 -9.43
C PRO A 129 -4.37 -6.83 -9.02
N THR A 130 -3.43 -7.28 -9.85
CA THR A 130 -1.99 -7.14 -9.55
C THR A 130 -1.56 -5.67 -9.52
N ILE A 131 -2.09 -4.83 -10.41
CA ILE A 131 -1.75 -3.40 -10.48
C ILE A 131 -2.31 -2.64 -9.27
N LYS A 132 -3.57 -2.88 -8.86
CA LYS A 132 -4.13 -2.28 -7.62
C LYS A 132 -3.30 -2.72 -6.40
N ALA A 133 -2.96 -4.01 -6.27
CA ALA A 133 -2.12 -4.52 -5.18
C ALA A 133 -0.68 -3.97 -5.19
N MET A 134 -0.07 -3.79 -6.36
CA MET A 134 1.26 -3.20 -6.52
C MET A 134 1.30 -1.74 -6.04
N ILE A 135 0.25 -0.98 -6.33
CA ILE A 135 0.10 0.40 -5.87
C ILE A 135 -0.19 0.42 -4.36
N GLN A 136 -1.14 -0.38 -3.87
CA GLN A 136 -1.51 -0.44 -2.45
C GLN A 136 -0.36 -0.87 -1.52
N ALA A 137 0.55 -1.73 -1.99
CA ALA A 137 1.72 -2.16 -1.21
C ALA A 137 2.72 -1.04 -0.86
N THR A 138 2.56 0.15 -1.46
CA THR A 138 3.38 1.35 -1.20
C THR A 138 2.88 2.21 -0.04
N ASN A 139 1.84 1.76 0.68
CA ASN A 139 1.17 2.46 1.79
C ASN A 139 0.43 3.76 1.43
N ILE A 140 0.24 4.12 0.16
CA ILE A 140 -0.54 5.33 -0.16
C ILE A 140 -2.02 5.20 0.20
N THR A 141 -2.63 6.32 0.57
CA THR A 141 -4.09 6.44 0.65
C THR A 141 -4.71 6.15 -0.72
N TRP A 142 -5.60 5.15 -0.77
CA TRP A 142 -6.34 4.82 -1.99
C TRP A 142 -7.46 5.84 -2.25
N THR A 143 -7.60 6.31 -3.49
CA THR A 143 -8.54 7.39 -3.85
C THR A 143 -9.42 7.03 -5.05
N ASN A 144 -10.56 7.72 -5.18
CA ASN A 144 -11.46 7.55 -6.33
C ASN A 144 -10.78 7.86 -7.68
N GLU A 145 -9.74 8.71 -7.72
CA GLU A 145 -8.96 8.94 -8.93
C GLU A 145 -8.11 7.72 -9.30
N LEU A 146 -7.58 6.98 -8.32
CA LEU A 146 -6.83 5.75 -8.55
C LEU A 146 -7.74 4.64 -9.09
N ASP A 147 -8.95 4.48 -8.55
CA ASP A 147 -9.93 3.56 -9.13
C ASP A 147 -10.28 3.94 -10.56
N GLN A 148 -10.60 5.22 -10.83
CA GLN A 148 -10.89 5.68 -12.19
C GLN A 148 -9.72 5.47 -13.16
N LEU A 149 -8.47 5.70 -12.73
CA LEU A 149 -7.25 5.50 -13.52
C LEU A 149 -6.99 4.04 -13.87
N ILE A 150 -7.25 3.11 -12.95
CA ILE A 150 -7.06 1.68 -13.20
C ILE A 150 -8.25 1.08 -13.95
N ASP A 151 -9.46 1.58 -13.68
CA ASP A 151 -10.66 1.08 -14.33
C ASP A 151 -10.76 1.61 -15.78
N SER A 152 -10.19 2.78 -16.09
CA SER A 152 -10.04 3.29 -17.46
C SER A 152 -9.04 2.53 -18.33
N ILE A 153 -8.32 1.53 -17.81
CA ILE A 153 -7.51 0.64 -18.66
C ILE A 153 -8.46 -0.20 -19.53
N GLY A 154 -8.59 0.21 -20.79
CA GLY A 154 -9.38 -0.42 -21.84
C GLY A 154 -8.54 -0.73 -23.08
N HIS A 155 -9.17 -0.85 -24.25
CA HIS A 155 -8.49 -1.25 -25.50
C HIS A 155 -7.77 -0.10 -26.24
N GLU A 156 -8.12 1.15 -25.97
CA GLU A 156 -7.48 2.32 -26.57
C GLU A 156 -6.17 2.69 -25.83
N ASP A 157 -5.20 3.20 -26.58
CA ASP A 157 -3.94 3.69 -26.00
C ASP A 157 -4.18 5.02 -25.26
N PHE A 158 -3.84 5.04 -23.97
CA PHE A 158 -3.85 6.26 -23.16
C PHE A 158 -2.51 6.50 -22.47
N SER A 159 -2.35 7.70 -21.91
CA SER A 159 -1.18 8.08 -21.11
C SER A 159 -1.60 9.09 -20.05
N LYS A 160 -1.82 8.63 -18.81
CA LYS A 160 -2.14 9.50 -17.66
C LYS A 160 -1.06 9.39 -16.60
N THR A 161 -0.76 10.50 -15.94
CA THR A 161 0.14 10.56 -14.79
C THR A 161 -0.57 11.28 -13.65
N VAL A 162 -0.46 10.76 -12.43
CA VAL A 162 -1.02 11.32 -11.21
C VAL A 162 0.11 11.51 -10.19
N GLN A 163 0.13 12.66 -9.54
CA GLN A 163 1.08 12.96 -8.46
C GLN A 163 0.40 12.65 -7.12
N LEU A 164 1.04 11.83 -6.29
CA LEU A 164 0.47 11.21 -5.10
C LEU A 164 1.42 11.45 -3.93
N GLU A 165 1.25 12.57 -3.23
CA GLU A 165 2.12 13.04 -2.12
C GLU A 165 3.62 13.07 -2.45
N LYS A 166 4.30 11.93 -2.26
CA LYS A 166 5.75 11.72 -2.39
C LYS A 166 6.11 10.81 -3.57
N MET A 167 5.14 10.31 -4.34
CA MET A 167 5.36 9.49 -5.53
C MET A 167 4.61 10.01 -6.76
N LYS A 168 5.00 9.52 -7.93
CA LYS A 168 4.35 9.79 -9.21
C LYS A 168 3.96 8.47 -9.86
N LEU A 169 2.65 8.27 -10.07
CA LEU A 169 2.08 7.13 -10.78
C LEU A 169 1.87 7.49 -12.25
N SER A 170 2.60 6.85 -13.16
CA SER A 170 2.41 6.98 -14.61
C SER A 170 1.86 5.69 -15.20
N VAL A 171 0.79 5.79 -15.98
CA VAL A 171 0.14 4.67 -16.70
C VAL A 171 0.11 5.00 -18.19
N LYS A 172 0.62 4.09 -19.03
CA LYS A 172 0.71 4.28 -20.48
C LYS A 172 0.45 2.99 -21.26
N GLY A 173 -0.26 3.10 -22.38
CA GLY A 173 -0.58 2.00 -23.29
C GLY A 173 -2.05 1.59 -23.18
N ASN A 174 -2.34 0.32 -23.46
CA ASN A 174 -3.69 -0.25 -23.48
C ASN A 174 -3.73 -1.64 -22.82
N SER A 175 -4.91 -2.26 -22.74
CA SER A 175 -5.13 -3.56 -22.11
C SER A 175 -4.18 -4.67 -22.57
N ASN A 176 -3.71 -4.63 -23.83
CA ASN A 176 -2.87 -5.67 -24.41
C ASN A 176 -1.38 -5.45 -24.11
N ASN A 177 -0.95 -4.20 -23.96
CA ASN A 177 0.40 -3.81 -23.57
C ASN A 177 0.35 -2.51 -22.77
N ILE A 178 0.40 -2.64 -21.45
CA ILE A 178 0.40 -1.52 -20.51
C ILE A 178 1.75 -1.45 -19.80
N THR A 179 2.19 -0.22 -19.55
CA THR A 179 3.28 0.08 -18.61
C THR A 179 2.70 0.89 -17.46
N VAL A 180 2.94 0.44 -16.23
CA VAL A 180 2.62 1.19 -15.01
C VAL A 180 3.93 1.42 -14.25
N MET A 181 4.25 2.69 -13.97
CA MET A 181 5.42 3.10 -13.20
C MET A 181 4.98 3.81 -11.94
N ILE A 182 5.55 3.40 -10.80
CA ILE A 182 5.48 4.12 -9.53
C ILE A 182 6.89 4.65 -9.28
N ASP A 183 7.11 5.96 -9.43
CA ASP A 183 8.41 6.60 -9.25
C ASP A 183 8.42 7.44 -7.95
N SER A 184 9.51 7.41 -7.19
CA SER A 184 9.72 8.34 -6.08
C SER A 184 9.80 9.77 -6.62
N ILE A 185 9.08 10.71 -6.02
CA ILE A 185 9.32 12.14 -6.29
C ILE A 185 10.66 12.48 -5.65
N LYS A 186 11.65 12.74 -6.51
CA LYS A 186 12.89 13.38 -6.13
C LYS A 186 12.54 14.83 -5.79
N LEU A 187 12.34 15.09 -4.50
CA LEU A 187 12.33 16.44 -3.97
C LEU A 187 13.65 17.09 -4.40
N ASN A 188 13.58 18.27 -5.01
CA ASN A 188 14.78 19.01 -5.35
C ASN A 188 15.63 19.20 -4.09
N PRO A 189 16.97 19.14 -4.18
CA PRO A 189 17.80 19.62 -3.08
C PRO A 189 17.39 21.07 -2.77
N PRO A 190 17.38 21.49 -1.49
CA PRO A 190 17.05 22.87 -1.14
C PRO A 190 17.99 23.81 -1.91
N GLU A 191 17.42 24.88 -2.46
CA GLU A 191 18.22 25.94 -3.10
C GLU A 191 19.22 26.47 -2.06
N SER A 192 20.48 26.63 -2.47
CA SER A 192 21.55 27.07 -1.60
C SER A 192 21.32 28.51 -1.15
N LEU A 193 21.14 28.69 0.16
CA LEU A 193 21.09 29.99 0.85
C LEU A 193 22.41 30.77 0.73
#